data_AF-A0AAE4IU25-F1
#
_entry.id   AF-A0AAE4IU25-F1
#
_cell.length_a   1.000
_cell.length_b   1.000
_cell.length_c   1.000
_cell.angle_alpha   90.00
_cell.angle_beta   90.00
_cell.angle_gamma   90.00
#
_symmetry.space_group_name_H-M   'P 1'
#
loop_
_entity.id
_entity.type
_entity.pdbx_description
1 polymer ?
#
loop_
_entity_poly.entity_id
_entity_poly.type
_entity_poly.pdbx_seq_one_letter_code
_entity_poly.pdbx_strand_id
1 'polypeptide(L)'
;MLNEPMAVSAETHGDFWEDDMDLSETVSYEAVETRAGAQAKTDEKTCENCPPEGKVMPMVRRCSRWSMVTISYQTRICGTFYNPETQQIQEFKYCGVSFDGWKDKLCQFWEAKARYDQFFDAFGDPKGWWKGYKSGLSQAARHQAVATVNQPLKIVWIFMQPVSYRYFSKMFKDFQDIITRWVP
;
A
#
# COMPACT_ATOMS: atom_id res chain seq x y z
N MET A 1 23.89 3.25 -30.46
CA MET A 1 24.19 4.64 -30.06
C MET A 1 23.26 4.98 -28.91
N LEU A 2 23.87 5.56 -27.86
CA LEU A 2 23.35 6.11 -26.60
C LEU A 2 22.08 5.53 -25.96
N ASN A 3 22.30 4.87 -24.81
CA ASN A 3 21.45 5.01 -23.63
C ASN A 3 21.25 6.50 -23.34
N GLU A 4 20.06 7.03 -23.63
CA GLU A 4 19.61 8.26 -23.01
C GLU A 4 18.97 7.89 -21.66
N PRO A 5 19.49 8.39 -20.53
CA PRO A 5 18.76 8.25 -19.27
C PRO A 5 17.47 9.04 -19.42
N MET A 6 16.33 8.38 -19.20
CA MET A 6 15.05 9.07 -19.08
C MET A 6 15.18 10.17 -18.02
N ALA A 7 15.30 11.42 -18.47
CA ALA A 7 15.26 12.59 -17.62
C ALA A 7 13.82 12.76 -17.13
N VAL A 8 13.49 12.06 -16.05
CA VAL A 8 12.24 12.30 -15.32
C VAL A 8 12.50 13.54 -14.49
N SER A 9 11.93 14.69 -14.89
CA SER A 9 12.06 15.94 -14.13
C SER A 9 11.53 15.72 -12.71
N ALA A 10 12.43 15.83 -11.73
CA ALA A 10 12.12 15.60 -10.32
C ALA A 10 11.11 16.61 -9.72
N GLU A 11 10.71 17.64 -10.47
CA GLU A 11 10.01 18.82 -9.94
C GLU A 11 8.49 18.83 -10.18
N THR A 12 7.93 17.95 -11.00
CA THR A 12 6.47 17.99 -11.33
C THR A 12 5.57 17.09 -10.48
N HIS A 13 6.11 16.41 -9.46
CA HIS A 13 5.37 15.43 -8.65
C HIS A 13 5.69 15.51 -7.15
N GLY A 14 5.95 16.73 -6.64
CA GLY A 14 6.38 16.98 -5.26
C GLY A 14 5.35 16.62 -4.17
N ASP A 15 4.08 16.55 -4.54
CA ASP A 15 2.95 16.20 -3.66
C ASP A 15 2.47 14.75 -3.87
N PHE A 16 3.29 13.90 -4.49
CA PHE A 16 2.87 12.57 -4.92
C PHE A 16 2.80 11.59 -3.74
N TRP A 17 1.60 11.44 -3.20
CA TRP A 17 1.17 10.29 -2.41
C TRP A 17 0.18 9.49 -3.27
N GLU A 18 0.36 8.17 -3.38
CA GLU A 18 -0.45 7.33 -4.29
C GLU A 18 -1.96 7.48 -4.05
N ASP A 19 -2.35 7.73 -2.80
CA ASP A 19 -3.73 7.93 -2.36
C ASP A 19 -4.31 9.32 -2.68
N ASP A 20 -3.48 10.33 -2.94
CA ASP A 20 -3.92 11.71 -3.25
C ASP A 20 -4.29 11.86 -4.75
N MET A 21 -4.21 10.77 -5.51
CA MET A 21 -4.28 10.79 -6.98
C MET A 21 -5.69 10.82 -7.56
N ASP A 22 -6.77 10.55 -6.79
CA ASP A 22 -8.11 10.51 -7.39
C ASP A 22 -9.28 10.68 -6.38
N LEU A 23 -10.05 11.76 -6.54
CA LEU A 23 -11.33 12.02 -5.85
C LEU A 23 -12.55 11.66 -6.74
N SER A 24 -12.31 11.14 -7.95
CA SER A 24 -13.32 10.87 -8.98
C SER A 24 -13.53 9.39 -9.31
N GLU A 25 -12.92 8.46 -8.57
CA GLU A 25 -12.99 7.03 -8.89
C GLU A 25 -14.42 6.48 -8.81
N THR A 26 -14.95 6.11 -9.97
CA THR A 26 -16.00 5.12 -10.09
C THR A 26 -15.43 3.77 -9.68
N VAL A 27 -15.82 3.30 -8.49
CA VAL A 27 -15.54 1.94 -8.02
C VAL A 27 -16.20 0.96 -9.02
N SER A 28 -15.40 0.33 -9.88
CA SER A 28 -15.88 -0.76 -10.73
C SER A 28 -15.64 -2.08 -10.01
N TYR A 29 -16.72 -2.81 -9.76
CA TYR A 29 -16.70 -4.18 -9.23
C TYR A 29 -16.64 -5.23 -10.35
N GLU A 30 -16.61 -4.81 -11.62
CA GLU A 30 -16.92 -5.68 -12.77
C GLU A 30 -15.77 -6.57 -13.23
N ALA A 31 -14.55 -6.41 -12.69
CA ALA A 31 -13.36 -7.12 -13.18
C ALA A 31 -12.71 -8.10 -12.18
N VAL A 32 -13.40 -8.46 -11.09
CA VAL A 32 -12.84 -9.40 -10.11
C VAL A 32 -13.16 -10.84 -10.52
N GLU A 33 -12.39 -11.41 -11.45
CA GLU A 33 -12.30 -12.87 -11.59
C GLU A 33 -11.56 -13.43 -10.38
N THR A 34 -12.26 -14.13 -9.50
CA THR A 34 -11.70 -14.88 -8.37
C THR A 34 -10.87 -16.06 -8.88
N ARG A 35 -9.60 -15.80 -9.24
CA ARG A 35 -8.62 -16.89 -9.42
C ARG A 35 -8.09 -17.27 -8.05
N ALA A 36 -8.68 -18.32 -7.46
CA ALA A 36 -8.19 -18.97 -6.26
C ALA A 36 -6.80 -19.59 -6.54
N GLY A 37 -5.74 -18.82 -6.32
CA GLY A 37 -4.36 -19.29 -6.37
C GLY A 37 -4.03 -20.09 -5.13
N ALA A 38 -3.93 -21.42 -5.25
CA ALA A 38 -3.37 -22.27 -4.21
C ALA A 38 -1.87 -21.95 -4.04
N GLN A 39 -1.49 -21.32 -2.93
CA GLN A 39 -0.10 -21.20 -2.51
C GLN A 39 0.13 -21.87 -1.15
N ALA A 40 1.30 -22.50 -1.06
CA ALA A 40 1.67 -23.58 -0.16
C ALA A 40 1.56 -23.26 1.34
N LYS A 41 1.28 -24.32 2.11
CA LYS A 41 1.14 -24.33 3.56
C LYS A 41 2.48 -24.03 4.24
N THR A 42 2.55 -22.91 4.93
CA THR A 42 3.33 -22.76 6.16
C THR A 42 2.34 -22.43 7.28
N ASP A 43 2.48 -23.11 8.42
CA ASP A 43 1.61 -23.02 9.60
C ASP A 43 1.52 -21.57 10.15
N GLU A 44 0.64 -20.76 9.55
CA GLU A 44 0.23 -19.49 10.11
C GLU A 44 -1.06 -19.73 10.89
N LYS A 45 -0.99 -19.52 12.21
CA LYS A 45 -2.12 -19.57 13.14
C LYS A 45 -3.28 -18.79 12.54
N THR A 46 -4.30 -19.51 12.06
CA THR A 46 -5.54 -18.93 11.59
C THR A 46 -6.17 -18.14 12.72
N CYS A 47 -6.38 -16.85 12.52
CA CYS A 47 -7.17 -16.03 13.43
C CYS A 47 -8.63 -16.47 13.31
N GLU A 48 -9.07 -17.40 14.16
CA GLU A 48 -10.48 -17.78 14.25
C GLU A 48 -11.27 -16.55 14.71
N ASN A 49 -12.09 -15.97 13.81
CA ASN A 49 -12.96 -14.79 13.99
C ASN A 49 -12.33 -13.41 13.71
N CYS A 50 -11.81 -13.19 12.50
CA CYS A 50 -11.37 -11.86 12.07
C CYS A 50 -12.57 -10.99 11.59
N PRO A 51 -12.87 -9.82 12.18
CA PRO A 51 -14.10 -9.06 11.87
C PRO A 51 -14.32 -8.63 10.41
N PRO A 52 -13.28 -8.32 9.61
CA PRO A 52 -13.39 -8.05 8.17
C PRO A 52 -13.74 -9.28 7.31
N GLU A 53 -13.59 -10.50 7.81
CA GLU A 53 -13.83 -11.72 7.03
C GLU A 53 -15.26 -11.73 6.45
N GLY A 54 -15.38 -12.04 5.15
CA GLY A 54 -16.64 -11.98 4.40
C GLY A 54 -17.20 -10.57 4.13
N LYS A 55 -16.54 -9.50 4.60
CA LYS A 55 -16.96 -8.09 4.42
C LYS A 55 -15.96 -7.26 3.62
N VAL A 56 -14.76 -7.78 3.38
CA VAL A 56 -13.75 -7.13 2.53
C VAL A 56 -14.24 -7.17 1.08
N MET A 57 -14.28 -6.00 0.44
CA MET A 57 -14.69 -5.88 -0.95
C MET A 57 -13.45 -5.70 -1.83
N PRO A 58 -13.18 -6.60 -2.79
CA PRO A 58 -12.17 -6.34 -3.80
C PRO A 58 -12.60 -5.18 -4.69
N MET A 59 -11.65 -4.35 -5.08
CA MET A 59 -11.84 -3.23 -6.01
C MET A 59 -10.65 -3.14 -6.96
N VAL A 60 -10.77 -2.31 -8.01
CA VAL A 60 -9.67 -2.00 -8.91
C VAL A 60 -9.37 -0.51 -8.88
N ARG A 61 -8.08 -0.17 -8.87
CA ARG A 61 -7.57 1.19 -8.91
C ARG A 61 -6.82 1.44 -10.20
N ARG A 62 -7.01 2.61 -10.82
CA ARG A 62 -6.24 2.99 -12.00
C ARG A 62 -4.83 3.42 -11.57
N CYS A 63 -3.81 2.80 -12.13
CA CYS A 63 -2.40 3.03 -11.78
C CYS A 63 -1.55 3.46 -12.98
N SER A 64 -2.15 4.07 -14.01
CA SER A 64 -1.49 4.50 -15.25
C SER A 64 -0.30 5.45 -15.05
N ARG A 65 -0.27 6.18 -13.92
CA ARG A 65 0.80 7.11 -13.54
C ARG A 65 1.84 6.51 -12.59
N TRP A 66 1.63 5.27 -12.16
CA TRP A 66 2.51 4.61 -11.21
C TRP A 66 3.70 4.01 -11.94
N SER A 67 4.82 3.89 -11.23
CA SER A 67 5.98 3.24 -11.80
C SER A 67 5.83 1.72 -11.80
N MET A 68 6.44 1.04 -12.77
CA MET A 68 6.47 -0.42 -12.80
C MET A 68 7.06 -1.04 -11.53
N VAL A 69 8.01 -0.35 -10.88
CA VAL A 69 8.59 -0.80 -9.59
C VAL A 69 7.52 -0.81 -8.50
N THR A 70 6.70 0.25 -8.41
CA THR A 70 5.58 0.32 -7.46
C THR A 70 4.57 -0.79 -7.69
N ILE A 71 4.10 -0.94 -8.94
CA ILE A 71 3.12 -1.94 -9.33
C ILE A 71 3.66 -3.36 -9.05
N SER A 72 4.90 -3.66 -9.47
CA SER A 72 5.52 -4.97 -9.26
C SER A 72 5.74 -5.28 -7.78
N TYR A 73 6.06 -4.26 -6.98
CA TYR A 73 6.26 -4.43 -5.55
C TYR A 73 4.94 -4.73 -4.82
N GLN A 74 3.87 -3.96 -5.08
CA GLN A 74 2.56 -4.22 -4.49
C GLN A 74 2.02 -5.59 -4.88
N THR A 75 2.04 -5.95 -6.17
CA THR A 75 1.60 -7.27 -6.64
C THR A 75 2.36 -8.41 -5.96
N ARG A 76 3.69 -8.29 -5.81
CA ARG A 76 4.53 -9.29 -5.13
C ARG A 76 4.23 -9.40 -3.63
N ILE A 77 4.16 -8.27 -2.93
CA ILE A 77 4.02 -8.23 -1.47
C ILE A 77 2.58 -8.52 -1.04
N CYS A 78 1.63 -7.80 -1.63
CA CYS A 78 0.21 -7.91 -1.28
C CYS A 78 -0.46 -9.11 -1.95
N GLY A 79 0.12 -9.68 -3.01
CA GLY A 79 -0.47 -10.78 -3.76
C GLY A 79 -1.64 -10.32 -4.63
N THR A 80 -1.67 -9.05 -5.02
CA THR A 80 -2.73 -8.47 -5.84
C THR A 80 -2.52 -8.71 -7.32
N PHE A 81 -3.63 -8.68 -8.05
CA PHE A 81 -3.63 -8.76 -9.50
C PHE A 81 -3.40 -7.39 -10.14
N TYR A 82 -2.62 -7.34 -11.22
CA TYR A 82 -2.44 -6.17 -12.07
C TYR A 82 -2.81 -6.52 -13.51
N ASN A 83 -3.69 -5.72 -14.13
CA ASN A 83 -4.01 -5.79 -15.54
C ASN A 83 -3.19 -4.74 -16.31
N PRO A 84 -2.20 -5.14 -17.14
CA PRO A 84 -1.39 -4.22 -17.92
C PRO A 84 -2.15 -3.55 -19.08
N GLU A 85 -3.19 -4.18 -19.60
CA GLU A 85 -3.98 -3.66 -20.72
C GLU A 85 -4.85 -2.48 -20.27
N THR A 86 -5.49 -2.60 -19.10
CA THR A 86 -6.34 -1.53 -18.53
C THR A 86 -5.59 -0.62 -17.58
N GLN A 87 -4.34 -0.96 -17.23
CA GLN A 87 -3.52 -0.27 -16.23
C GLN A 87 -4.23 -0.14 -14.88
N GLN A 88 -4.84 -1.25 -14.44
CA GLN A 88 -5.57 -1.34 -13.19
C GLN A 88 -4.94 -2.37 -12.26
N ILE A 89 -4.84 -2.03 -10.99
CA ILE A 89 -4.36 -2.93 -9.93
C ILE A 89 -5.50 -3.22 -8.96
N GLN A 90 -5.55 -4.46 -8.47
CA GLN A 90 -6.50 -4.85 -7.44
C GLN A 90 -6.10 -4.23 -6.09
N GLU A 91 -7.10 -3.73 -5.38
CA GLU A 91 -7.01 -3.29 -3.99
C GLU A 91 -8.25 -3.82 -3.23
N PHE A 92 -8.31 -3.56 -1.93
CA PHE A 92 -9.38 -4.03 -1.06
C PHE A 92 -9.97 -2.87 -0.28
N LYS A 93 -11.30 -2.85 -0.15
CA LYS A 93 -12.02 -1.83 0.62
C LYS A 93 -12.72 -2.46 1.81
N TYR A 94 -12.57 -1.82 2.98
CA TYR A 94 -13.26 -2.19 4.19
C TYR A 94 -13.53 -0.94 5.05
N CYS A 95 -14.75 -0.81 5.59
CA CYS A 95 -15.18 0.37 6.35
C CYS A 95 -14.92 1.71 5.64
N GLY A 96 -15.01 1.75 4.31
CA GLY A 96 -14.76 2.96 3.51
C GLY A 96 -13.28 3.29 3.29
N VAL A 97 -12.35 2.48 3.81
CA VAL A 97 -10.91 2.65 3.69
C VAL A 97 -10.35 1.60 2.73
N SER A 98 -9.38 2.02 1.90
CA SER A 98 -8.72 1.19 0.89
C SER A 98 -7.39 0.65 1.41
N PHE A 99 -7.03 -0.54 0.94
CA PHE A 99 -5.81 -1.25 1.33
C PHE A 99 -5.22 -1.97 0.12
N ASP A 100 -3.90 -1.99 0.02
CA ASP A 100 -3.20 -2.65 -1.08
C ASP A 100 -3.34 -4.18 -1.05
N GLY A 101 -3.58 -4.80 0.11
CA GLY A 101 -3.66 -6.26 0.25
C GLY A 101 -4.49 -6.72 1.44
N TRP A 102 -5.13 -7.88 1.29
CA TRP A 102 -5.87 -8.57 2.36
C TRP A 102 -5.27 -9.95 2.65
N LYS A 103 -4.89 -10.20 3.91
CA LYS A 103 -4.40 -11.48 4.41
C LYS A 103 -5.38 -12.02 5.45
N ASP A 104 -6.38 -12.74 4.94
CA ASP A 104 -7.46 -13.36 5.73
C ASP A 104 -6.95 -14.19 6.91
N LYS A 105 -6.04 -15.14 6.66
CA LYS A 105 -5.50 -16.06 7.67
C LYS A 105 -4.78 -15.35 8.81
N LEU A 106 -4.20 -14.17 8.52
CA LEU A 106 -3.44 -13.36 9.46
C LEU A 106 -4.27 -12.25 10.12
N CYS A 107 -5.53 -12.07 9.71
CA CYS A 107 -6.35 -10.92 10.08
C CYS A 107 -5.62 -9.59 9.86
N GLN A 108 -5.07 -9.40 8.65
CA GLN A 108 -4.23 -8.24 8.33
C GLN A 108 -4.58 -7.61 6.99
N PHE A 109 -4.65 -6.27 6.97
CA PHE A 109 -4.48 -5.52 5.73
C PHE A 109 -3.03 -5.12 5.55
N TRP A 110 -2.54 -5.19 4.32
CA TRP A 110 -1.18 -4.81 3.96
C TRP A 110 -1.19 -3.57 3.07
N GLU A 111 -0.23 -2.68 3.31
CA GLU A 111 0.02 -1.45 2.55
C GLU A 111 1.46 -1.48 2.04
N ALA A 112 1.67 -1.50 0.73
CA ALA A 112 2.98 -1.65 0.10
C ALA A 112 3.52 -0.31 -0.39
N LYS A 113 4.66 0.14 0.15
CA LYS A 113 5.29 1.41 -0.23
C LYS A 113 6.64 1.18 -0.92
N ALA A 114 6.75 1.59 -2.19
CA ALA A 114 7.98 1.46 -2.98
C ALA A 114 8.44 2.80 -3.57
N ARG A 115 9.76 2.93 -3.77
CA ARG A 115 10.42 4.14 -4.27
C ARG A 115 10.35 5.38 -3.35
N TYR A 116 9.92 5.25 -2.10
CA TYR A 116 9.78 6.39 -1.21
C TYR A 116 11.10 7.00 -0.76
N ASP A 117 12.23 6.27 -0.78
CA ASP A 117 13.54 6.83 -0.39
C ASP A 117 13.96 8.02 -1.29
N GLN A 118 13.40 8.13 -2.51
CA GLN A 118 13.65 9.27 -3.40
C GLN A 118 13.20 10.62 -2.81
N PHE A 119 12.31 10.60 -1.82
CA PHE A 119 11.80 11.79 -1.14
C PHE A 119 12.64 12.23 0.06
N PHE A 120 13.69 11.48 0.39
CA PHE A 120 14.56 11.76 1.52
C PHE A 120 15.94 12.22 1.03
N ASP A 121 16.60 13.02 1.84
CA ASP A 121 17.99 13.41 1.61
C ASP A 121 18.97 12.34 2.13
N ALA A 122 20.28 12.63 2.03
CA ALA A 122 21.34 11.71 2.46
C ALA A 122 21.35 11.45 3.99
N PHE A 123 20.71 12.31 4.78
CA PHE A 123 20.60 12.16 6.24
C PHE A 123 19.32 11.41 6.64
N GLY A 124 18.44 11.15 5.68
CA GLY A 124 17.15 10.49 5.91
C GLY A 124 16.05 11.47 6.33
N ASP A 125 16.27 12.77 6.15
CA ASP A 125 15.26 13.79 6.38
C ASP A 125 14.40 13.97 5.11
N PRO A 126 13.08 14.20 5.26
CA PRO A 126 12.21 14.55 4.15
C PRO A 126 12.74 15.78 3.41
N LYS A 127 12.85 15.71 2.08
CA LYS A 127 13.16 16.87 1.25
C LYS A 127 12.09 17.95 1.48
N GLY A 128 12.50 19.20 1.66
CA GLY A 128 11.59 20.28 2.09
C GLY A 128 10.37 20.53 1.19
N TRP A 129 10.49 20.19 -0.10
CA TRP A 129 9.38 20.26 -1.06
C TRP A 129 8.37 19.12 -0.92
N TRP A 130 8.76 17.98 -0.36
CA TRP A 130 7.87 16.82 -0.25
C TRP A 130 6.95 16.94 0.95
N LYS A 131 5.63 16.89 0.71
CA LYS A 131 4.60 16.96 1.75
C LYS A 131 3.87 15.63 2.01
N GLY A 132 4.28 14.56 1.34
CA GLY A 132 3.64 13.24 1.44
C GLY A 132 3.63 12.64 2.86
N TYR A 133 4.48 13.12 3.77
CA TYR A 133 4.41 12.73 5.18
C TYR A 133 3.06 13.05 5.85
N LYS A 134 2.38 14.14 5.43
CA LYS A 134 1.05 14.48 5.96
C LYS A 134 -0.01 13.49 5.46
N SER A 135 0.03 13.18 4.16
CA SER A 135 -0.87 12.22 3.53
C SER A 135 -0.67 10.82 4.11
N GLY A 136 0.58 10.40 4.30
CA GLY A 136 0.91 9.14 4.96
C GLY A 136 0.46 9.06 6.41
N LEU A 137 0.61 10.13 7.19
CA LEU A 137 0.08 10.17 8.56
C LEU A 137 -1.46 10.13 8.58
N SER A 138 -2.12 10.83 7.66
CA SER A 138 -3.59 10.81 7.54
C SER A 138 -4.11 9.42 7.14
N GLN A 139 -3.47 8.77 6.17
CA GLN A 139 -3.80 7.41 5.77
C GLN A 139 -3.57 6.42 6.92
N ALA A 140 -2.43 6.50 7.61
CA ALA A 140 -2.16 5.69 8.80
C ALA A 140 -3.18 5.93 9.92
N ALA A 141 -3.64 7.17 10.15
CA ALA A 141 -4.68 7.44 11.14
C ALA A 141 -6.03 6.77 10.77
N ARG A 142 -6.43 6.83 9.49
CA ARG A 142 -7.62 6.11 9.00
C ARG A 142 -7.48 4.61 9.16
N HIS A 143 -6.31 4.07 8.84
CA HIS A 143 -5.96 2.66 9.01
C HIS A 143 -6.09 2.26 10.48
N GLN A 144 -5.41 2.98 11.38
CA GLN A 144 -5.48 2.75 12.83
C GLN A 144 -6.92 2.73 13.33
N ALA A 145 -7.76 3.70 12.93
CA ALA A 145 -9.16 3.75 13.35
C ALA A 145 -9.95 2.50 12.95
N VAL A 146 -9.75 1.99 11.73
CA VAL A 146 -10.36 0.74 11.26
C VAL A 146 -9.88 -0.46 12.09
N ALA A 147 -8.59 -0.56 12.37
CA ALA A 147 -8.04 -1.67 13.12
C ALA A 147 -8.45 -1.66 14.61
N THR A 148 -8.44 -0.50 15.26
CA THR A 148 -8.81 -0.35 16.67
C THR A 148 -10.23 -0.85 16.96
N VAL A 149 -11.19 -0.56 16.08
CA VAL A 149 -12.58 -0.98 16.29
C VAL A 149 -12.85 -2.43 15.83
N ASN A 150 -11.92 -3.05 15.10
CA ASN A 150 -12.07 -4.38 14.51
C ASN A 150 -10.99 -5.36 15.01
N GLN A 151 -10.68 -5.34 16.31
CA GLN A 151 -9.73 -6.29 16.89
C GLN A 151 -10.12 -7.75 16.57
N PRO A 152 -9.14 -8.63 16.27
CA PRO A 152 -7.70 -8.44 16.40
C PRO A 152 -7.00 -7.92 15.13
N LEU A 153 -7.73 -7.26 14.21
CA LEU A 153 -7.18 -6.73 12.95
C LEU A 153 -5.92 -5.88 13.19
N LYS A 154 -4.88 -6.13 12.39
CA LYS A 154 -3.68 -5.28 12.31
C LYS A 154 -3.48 -4.79 10.88
N ILE A 155 -2.78 -3.67 10.74
CA ILE A 155 -2.44 -3.11 9.43
C ILE A 155 -0.93 -3.04 9.30
N VAL A 156 -0.40 -3.65 8.25
CA VAL A 156 1.04 -3.80 8.04
C VAL A 156 1.48 -2.93 6.89
N TRP A 157 2.27 -1.90 7.19
CA TRP A 157 2.93 -1.05 6.20
C TRP A 157 4.28 -1.64 5.84
N ILE A 158 4.44 -2.08 4.60
CA ILE A 158 5.60 -2.84 4.13
C ILE A 158 6.35 -1.99 3.12
N PHE A 159 7.51 -1.49 3.54
CA PHE A 159 8.36 -0.60 2.75
C PHE A 159 9.42 -1.40 2.01
N MET A 160 9.62 -1.07 0.73
CA MET A 160 10.68 -1.67 -0.10
C MET A 160 12.07 -1.22 0.36
N GLN A 161 12.16 0.01 0.84
CA GLN A 161 13.43 0.69 1.05
C GLN A 161 13.63 1.12 2.52
N PRO A 162 14.87 1.12 3.01
CA PRO A 162 15.14 1.24 4.43
C PRO A 162 15.00 2.67 4.99
N VAL A 163 15.21 3.73 4.19
CA VAL A 163 15.14 5.11 4.71
C VAL A 163 13.69 5.48 5.02
N SER A 164 12.80 5.28 4.05
CA SER A 164 11.35 5.45 4.20
C SER A 164 10.78 4.56 5.30
N TYR A 165 11.19 3.28 5.37
CA TYR A 165 10.84 2.40 6.49
C TYR A 165 11.19 3.03 7.84
N ARG A 166 12.45 3.46 8.03
CA ARG A 166 12.91 4.04 9.31
C ARG A 166 12.13 5.30 9.66
N TYR A 167 11.89 6.17 8.69
CA TYR A 167 11.15 7.41 8.89
C TYR A 167 9.71 7.14 9.32
N PHE A 168 8.96 6.34 8.56
CA PHE A 168 7.57 6.04 8.86
C PHE A 168 7.40 5.17 10.10
N SER A 169 8.35 4.29 10.41
CA SER A 169 8.35 3.54 11.68
C SER A 169 8.43 4.45 12.90
N LYS A 170 9.28 5.49 12.84
CA LYS A 170 9.33 6.50 13.91
C LYS A 170 8.05 7.32 13.98
N MET A 171 7.48 7.67 12.82
CA MET A 171 6.24 8.43 12.72
C MET A 171 5.03 7.67 13.27
N PHE A 172 4.95 6.36 13.01
CA PHE A 172 3.82 5.51 13.37
C PHE A 172 3.96 4.83 14.74
N LYS A 173 4.99 5.19 15.52
CA LYS A 173 5.30 4.53 16.81
C LYS A 173 4.14 4.51 17.81
N ASP A 174 3.25 5.51 17.75
CA ASP A 174 2.12 5.67 18.69
C ASP A 174 0.83 5.00 18.17
N PHE A 175 0.85 4.43 16.96
CA PHE A 175 -0.25 3.64 16.40
C PHE A 175 -0.14 2.17 16.83
N GLN A 176 -0.99 1.76 17.77
CA GLN A 176 -0.93 0.44 18.42
C GLN A 176 -1.37 -0.73 17.50
N ASP A 177 -2.09 -0.43 16.42
CA ASP A 177 -2.61 -1.41 15.47
C ASP A 177 -1.90 -1.37 14.12
N ILE A 178 -0.90 -0.50 13.97
CA ILE A 178 -0.06 -0.41 12.79
C ILE A 178 1.29 -1.06 13.06
N ILE A 179 1.72 -1.89 12.13
CA ILE A 179 3.03 -2.53 12.12
C ILE A 179 3.77 -2.03 10.89
N THR A 180 5.01 -1.59 11.04
CA THR A 180 5.88 -1.28 9.91
C THR A 180 6.89 -2.40 9.68
N ARG A 181 7.15 -2.75 8.42
CA ARG A 181 8.17 -3.73 8.02
C ARG A 181 9.00 -3.21 6.86
N TRP A 182 10.25 -3.65 6.79
CA TRP A 182 11.11 -3.46 5.62
C TRP A 182 11.28 -4.80 4.91
N VAL A 183 10.89 -4.86 3.65
CA VAL A 183 10.99 -6.06 2.81
C VAL A 183 11.41 -5.63 1.39
N PRO A 184 12.68 -5.83 0.98
CA PRO A 184 13.16 -5.39 -0.35
C PRO A 184 12.69 -6.26 -1.54
#